data_AF-A0A0B1SE62-F1
#
_entry.id   AF-A0A0B1SE62-F1
#
_cell.length_a   1.000
_cell.length_b   1.000
_cell.length_c   1.000
_cell.angle_alpha   90.00
_cell.angle_beta   90.00
_cell.angle_gamma   90.00
#
_symmetry.space_group_name_H-M   'P 1'
#
loop_
_entity.id
_entity.type
_entity.pdbx_description
1 polymer ?
#
loop_
_entity_poly.entity_id
_entity_poly.type
_entity_poly.pdbx_seq_one_letter_code
_entity_poly.pdbx_strand_id
1 'polypeptide(L)'
;MYGEGCVVMSDIVKLPPNAVDVSTYCYLDILNRESIERVVVDKGIDTIVHYSALLSAIGEQNVPLALQVNCRGVENVLEVAK
;
A
#
# COMPACT_ATOMS: atom_id res chain seq x y z
N MET A 1 13.86 2.31 19.40
CA MET A 1 14.76 2.26 18.21
C MET A 1 13.92 1.76 17.06
N TYR A 2 13.59 2.63 16.10
CA TYR A 2 12.94 2.22 14.85
C TYR A 2 14.05 1.92 13.84
N GLY A 3 14.06 0.71 13.28
CA GLY A 3 15.10 0.22 12.35
C GLY A 3 14.50 -0.62 11.23
N GLU A 4 15.34 -1.25 10.42
CA GLU A 4 14.95 -1.98 9.20
C GLU A 4 13.87 -3.07 9.43
N GLY A 5 13.86 -3.70 10.60
CA GLY A 5 12.85 -4.71 10.96
C GLY A 5 11.50 -4.17 11.44
N CYS A 6 11.34 -2.85 11.52
CA CYS A 6 10.10 -2.18 11.95
C CYS A 6 9.27 -1.64 10.77
N VAL A 7 9.79 -1.74 9.54
CA VAL A 7 9.14 -1.18 8.35
C VAL A 7 8.78 -2.31 7.42
N VAL A 8 7.52 -2.33 6.99
CA VAL A 8 7.02 -3.25 5.97
C VAL A 8 6.73 -2.43 4.73
N MET A 9 7.45 -2.69 3.64
CA MET A 9 7.14 -2.08 2.35
C MET A 9 6.07 -2.88 1.63
N SER A 10 5.24 -2.20 0.84
CA SER A 10 4.24 -2.89 0.02
C SER A 10 3.92 -2.13 -1.24
N ASP A 11 3.67 -2.86 -2.32
CA ASP A 11 3.23 -2.31 -3.60
C ASP A 11 2.44 -3.37 -4.39
N ILE A 12 1.80 -2.96 -5.49
CA ILE A 12 1.25 -3.86 -6.50
C ILE A 12 2.32 -4.35 -7.49
N VAL A 13 3.50 -3.71 -7.50
CA VAL A 13 4.64 -4.12 -8.34
C VAL A 13 5.62 -4.95 -7.53
N LYS A 14 5.77 -6.23 -7.88
CA LYS A 14 6.75 -7.12 -7.22
C LYS A 14 8.16 -6.52 -7.28
N LEU A 15 8.89 -6.67 -6.17
CA LEU A 15 10.29 -6.27 -6.10
C LEU A 15 11.10 -6.89 -7.25
N PRO A 16 11.95 -6.11 -7.92
CA PRO A 16 12.85 -6.66 -8.90
C PRO A 16 13.91 -7.53 -8.20
N PRO A 17 14.47 -8.55 -8.87
CA PRO A 17 15.38 -9.51 -8.24
C PRO A 17 16.66 -8.91 -7.67
N ASN A 18 16.99 -7.68 -8.06
CA ASN A 18 18.19 -6.94 -7.66
C ASN A 18 17.92 -5.92 -6.54
N ALA A 19 16.72 -5.87 -5.96
CA ALA A 19 16.41 -5.00 -4.82
C ALA A 19 17.00 -5.59 -3.53
N VAL A 20 18.28 -5.31 -3.28
CA VAL A 20 19.03 -5.85 -2.14
C VAL A 20 18.76 -5.08 -0.83
N ASP A 21 18.27 -3.84 -0.94
CA ASP A 21 18.08 -2.92 0.19
C ASP A 21 16.67 -3.01 0.83
N VAL A 22 15.85 -3.97 0.42
CA VAL A 22 14.48 -4.16 0.94
C VAL A 22 14.39 -5.49 1.67
N SER A 23 14.54 -5.44 3.00
CA SER A 23 14.48 -6.63 3.85
C SER A 23 13.05 -7.16 4.07
N THR A 24 12.04 -6.28 4.08
CA THR A 24 10.64 -6.68 4.31
C THR A 24 9.70 -6.06 3.28
N TYR A 25 9.11 -6.90 2.45
CA TYR A 25 8.17 -6.49 1.42
C TYR A 25 6.97 -7.44 1.31
N CYS A 26 5.79 -6.91 1.04
CA CYS A 26 4.63 -7.71 0.64
C CYS A 26 3.90 -7.09 -0.54
N TYR A 27 3.40 -7.96 -1.42
CA TYR A 27 2.44 -7.53 -2.44
C TYR A 27 1.13 -7.14 -1.74
N LEU A 28 0.62 -5.95 -2.06
CA LEU A 28 -0.64 -5.45 -1.50
C LEU A 28 -1.31 -4.51 -2.51
N ASP A 29 -2.56 -4.83 -2.85
CA ASP A 29 -3.43 -3.96 -3.65
C ASP A 29 -4.33 -3.16 -2.71
N ILE A 30 -4.29 -1.84 -2.85
CA ILE A 30 -5.05 -0.91 -2.00
C ILE A 30 -6.57 -1.07 -2.18
N LEU A 31 -7.02 -1.64 -3.31
CA LEU A 31 -8.43 -1.90 -3.58
C LEU A 31 -8.94 -3.16 -2.84
N ASN A 32 -8.05 -4.00 -2.30
CA ASN A 32 -8.40 -5.21 -1.57
C ASN A 32 -8.30 -4.99 -0.05
N ARG A 33 -9.39 -4.52 0.55
CA ARG A 33 -9.47 -4.25 2.00
C ARG A 33 -9.11 -5.46 2.87
N GLU A 34 -9.59 -6.66 2.54
CA GLU A 34 -9.30 -7.88 3.30
C GLU A 34 -7.79 -8.19 3.36
N SER A 35 -7.08 -7.89 2.27
CA SER A 35 -5.62 -8.08 2.21
C SER A 35 -4.88 -7.05 3.07
N ILE A 36 -5.37 -5.81 3.11
CA ILE A 36 -4.83 -4.76 3.99
C ILE A 36 -5.02 -5.17 5.46
N GLU A 37 -6.23 -5.58 5.83
CA GLU A 37 -6.54 -6.02 7.20
C GLU A 37 -5.67 -7.17 7.64
N ARG A 38 -5.52 -8.19 6.79
CA ARG A 38 -4.66 -9.34 7.08
C ARG A 38 -3.22 -8.91 7.33
N VAL A 39 -2.65 -8.04 6.48
CA VAL A 39 -1.27 -7.57 6.66
C VAL A 39 -1.11 -6.76 7.95
N VAL A 40 -2.08 -5.91 8.28
CA VAL A 40 -2.07 -5.10 9.50
C VAL A 40 -2.09 -5.99 10.74
N VAL A 41 -2.97 -7.00 10.78
CA VAL A 41 -3.09 -7.92 11.91
C VAL A 41 -1.88 -8.85 12.01
N ASP A 42 -1.51 -9.52 10.92
CA ASP A 42 -0.46 -10.55 10.91
C ASP A 42 0.92 -9.97 11.24
N LYS A 43 1.17 -8.72 10.85
CA LYS A 43 2.46 -8.03 11.08
C LYS A 43 2.43 -7.06 12.25
N GLY A 44 1.29 -6.88 12.91
CA GLY A 44 1.14 -5.95 14.04
C GLY A 44 1.43 -4.49 13.68
N ILE A 45 0.90 -4.02 12.54
CA ILE A 45 1.14 -2.65 12.05
C ILE A 45 0.35 -1.65 12.89
N ASP A 46 1.04 -0.68 13.47
CA ASP A 46 0.44 0.42 14.25
C ASP A 46 0.32 1.74 13.45
N THR A 47 1.10 1.88 12.37
CA THR A 47 1.24 3.11 11.61
C THR A 47 1.27 2.79 10.12
N ILE A 48 0.43 3.49 9.35
CA ILE A 48 0.35 3.33 7.89
C ILE A 48 0.80 4.63 7.21
N VAL A 49 1.79 4.54 6.32
CA VAL A 49 2.17 5.62 5.41
C VAL A 49 1.63 5.28 4.02
N HIS A 50 0.56 5.96 3.61
CA HIS A 50 -0.16 5.64 2.38
C HIS A 50 0.34 6.46 1.19
N TYR A 51 1.18 5.83 0.33
CA TYR A 51 1.72 6.44 -0.90
C TYR A 51 1.06 5.92 -2.19
N SER A 52 0.13 4.96 -2.10
CA SER A 52 -0.50 4.37 -3.28
C SER A 52 -1.49 5.34 -3.92
N ALA A 53 -1.11 5.91 -5.07
CA ALA A 53 -1.96 6.82 -5.82
C ALA A 53 -1.61 6.81 -7.32
N LEU A 54 -2.59 7.13 -8.15
CA LEU A 54 -2.41 7.54 -9.53
C LEU A 54 -2.22 9.06 -9.62
N LEU A 55 -1.10 9.47 -10.21
CA LEU A 55 -0.77 10.89 -10.41
C LEU A 55 -1.61 11.49 -11.55
N SER A 56 -1.79 12.81 -11.52
CA SER A 56 -2.68 13.55 -12.44
C SER A 56 -2.45 13.24 -13.92
N ALA A 57 -1.21 13.18 -14.38
CA ALA A 57 -0.89 12.91 -15.79
C ALA A 57 -1.49 11.58 -16.30
N ILE A 58 -1.55 10.54 -15.46
CA ILE A 58 -2.16 9.26 -15.79
C ILE A 58 -3.65 9.24 -15.41
N GLY A 59 -4.00 9.91 -14.30
CA GLY A 59 -5.37 9.97 -13.82
C GLY A 59 -6.31 10.74 -14.76
N GLU A 60 -5.85 11.78 -15.44
CA GLU A 60 -6.61 12.50 -16.46
C GLU A 60 -6.88 11.65 -17.70
N GLN A 61 -5.96 10.73 -18.03
CA GLN A 61 -6.13 9.77 -19.12
C GLN A 61 -7.09 8.63 -18.74
N ASN A 62 -7.18 8.30 -17.45
CA ASN A 62 -8.03 7.22 -16.94
C ASN A 62 -8.70 7.60 -15.61
N VAL A 63 -9.69 8.49 -15.72
CA VAL A 63 -10.45 9.01 -14.57
C VAL A 63 -11.12 7.91 -13.74
N PRO A 64 -11.76 6.88 -14.33
CA PRO A 64 -12.38 5.82 -13.55
C PRO A 64 -11.39 5.06 -12.66
N LEU A 65 -10.19 4.79 -13.16
CA LEU A 65 -9.15 4.12 -12.38
C LEU A 65 -8.58 5.04 -11.30
N ALA A 66 -8.39 6.33 -11.60
CA ALA A 66 -7.93 7.30 -10.62
C ALA A 66 -8.89 7.43 -9.44
N LEU A 67 -10.20 7.46 -9.68
CA LEU A 67 -11.21 7.48 -8.62
C LEU A 67 -11.19 6.20 -7.78
N GLN A 68 -11.01 5.02 -8.40
CA GLN A 68 -10.87 3.78 -7.66
C GLN A 68 -9.63 3.82 -6.77
N VAL A 69 -8.44 4.06 -7.33
CA VAL A 69 -7.19 4.01 -6.56
C VAL A 69 -7.13 5.12 -5.51
N ASN A 70 -7.39 6.37 -5.89
CA ASN A 70 -7.14 7.52 -5.00
C ASN A 70 -8.28 7.75 -4.00
N CYS A 71 -9.53 7.46 -4.37
CA CYS A 71 -10.67 7.65 -3.45
C CYS A 71 -11.02 6.36 -2.71
N ARG A 72 -11.23 5.23 -3.40
CA ARG A 72 -11.54 3.97 -2.70
C ARG A 72 -10.33 3.41 -1.96
N GLY A 73 -9.13 3.58 -2.50
CA GLY A 73 -7.91 3.15 -1.80
C GLY A 73 -7.72 3.85 -0.45
N VAL A 74 -7.92 5.19 -0.40
CA VAL A 74 -7.79 5.92 0.87
C VAL A 74 -8.93 5.57 1.84
N GLU A 75 -10.15 5.36 1.35
CA GLU A 75 -11.29 4.90 2.16
C GLU A 75 -10.97 3.56 2.83
N ASN A 76 -10.47 2.58 2.07
CA ASN A 76 -10.07 1.27 2.61
C ASN A 76 -9.01 1.41 3.71
N VAL A 77 -7.97 2.23 3.52
CA VAL A 77 -6.93 2.43 4.55
C VAL A 77 -7.51 3.05 5.82
N LEU A 78 -8.38 4.04 5.69
CA LEU A 78 -9.02 4.70 6.82
C LEU A 78 -9.96 3.76 7.58
N GLU A 79 -10.67 2.88 6.89
CA GLU A 79 -11.51 1.86 7.52
C GLU A 79 -10.71 0.86 8.34
N VAL A 80 -9.55 0.43 7.84
CA VAL A 80 -8.66 -0.49 8.56
C VAL A 80 -7.95 0.17 9.73
N ALA A 81 -7.64 1.47 9.63
CA ALA A 81 -6.96 2.23 10.68
C ALA A 81 -7.89 2.74 11.80
N LYS A 82 -9.19 2.43 11.73
CA LYS A 82 -10.20 2.88 12.68
C LYS A 82 -10.16 2.13 14.00
#